data_AF-A0A2V9KW67-F1
#
_entry.id   AF-A0A2V9KW67-F1
#
_cell.length_a   1.000
_cell.length_b   1.000
_cell.length_c   1.000
_cell.angle_alpha   90.00
_cell.angle_beta   90.00
_cell.angle_gamma   90.00
#
_symmetry.space_group_name_H-M   'P 1'
#
loop_
_entity.id
_entity.type
_entity.pdbx_description
1 polymer ?
#
loop_
_entity_poly.entity_id
_entity_poly.type
_entity_poly.pdbx_seq_one_letter_code
_entity_poly.pdbx_strand_id
1 'polypeptide(L)'
;MAPPSGQLIKPREFNQKTEHVELWNVTLEHQLGQNLNFSLSYVGNGGRNIYSQPNINAPVPGPGDFDSRRPYFLKFGEDNEFSYLFTSPKAS
;
A
#
# COMPACT_ATOMS: atom_id res chain seq x y z
N MET A 1 -30.10 -15.77 -5.62
CA MET A 1 -29.90 -16.53 -4.38
C MET A 1 -29.35 -15.56 -3.35
N ALA A 2 -30.10 -15.20 -2.32
CA ALA A 2 -29.65 -14.28 -1.28
C ALA A 2 -28.83 -15.05 -0.22
N PRO A 3 -27.80 -14.44 0.39
CA PRO A 3 -27.02 -15.10 1.42
C PRO A 3 -27.86 -15.40 2.68
N PRO A 4 -27.53 -16.47 3.43
CA PRO A 4 -28.21 -16.80 4.68
C PRO A 4 -28.13 -15.66 5.70
N SER A 5 -29.21 -15.45 6.45
CA SER A 5 -29.30 -14.42 7.48
C SER A 5 -28.21 -14.60 8.54
N GLY A 6 -27.46 -13.53 8.85
CA GLY A 6 -26.44 -13.52 9.91
C GLY A 6 -24.99 -13.70 9.45
N GLN A 7 -24.73 -13.89 8.15
CA GLN A 7 -23.37 -13.91 7.61
C GLN A 7 -22.97 -12.51 7.09
N LEU A 8 -21.92 -11.92 7.68
CA LEU A 8 -21.28 -10.71 7.13
C LEU A 8 -20.44 -11.06 5.90
N ILE A 9 -21.11 -11.41 4.79
CA ILE A 9 -20.45 -11.37 3.49
C ILE A 9 -20.48 -9.90 3.10
N LYS A 10 -19.35 -9.20 3.19
CA LYS A 10 -19.15 -7.91 2.51
C LYS A 10 -18.68 -8.25 1.10
N PRO A 11 -19.59 -8.36 0.11
CA PRO A 11 -19.19 -8.65 -1.25
C PRO A 11 -18.39 -7.45 -1.77
N ARG A 12 -17.58 -7.67 -2.81
CA ARG A 12 -17.02 -6.56 -3.58
C ARG A 12 -18.18 -5.63 -3.98
N GLU A 13 -18.04 -4.33 -3.73
CA GLU A 13 -19.07 -3.35 -4.09
C GLU A 13 -19.38 -3.46 -5.59
N PHE A 14 -20.66 -3.50 -5.95
CA PHE A 14 -21.08 -3.79 -7.33
C PHE A 14 -20.65 -2.68 -8.31
N ASN A 15 -20.48 -1.46 -7.81
CA ASN A 15 -20.00 -0.30 -8.57
C ASN A 15 -18.52 0.03 -8.32
N GLN A 16 -17.73 -0.98 -7.94
CA GLN A 16 -16.32 -0.75 -7.67
C GLN A 16 -15.54 -0.49 -8.97
N LYS A 17 -14.86 0.66 -9.02
CA LYS A 17 -14.01 1.06 -10.14
C LYS A 17 -12.82 0.13 -10.30
N THR A 18 -12.36 -0.03 -11.54
CA THR A 18 -11.14 -0.79 -11.84
C THR A 18 -9.92 -0.08 -11.27
N GLU A 19 -9.07 -0.86 -10.62
CA GLU A 19 -7.76 -0.44 -10.13
C GLU A 19 -6.87 -0.08 -11.32
N HIS A 20 -6.11 0.99 -11.20
CA HIS A 20 -5.15 1.36 -12.23
C HIS A 20 -3.99 2.13 -11.61
N VAL A 21 -2.88 2.15 -12.35
CA VAL A 21 -1.70 2.94 -12.04
C VAL A 21 -1.55 3.98 -13.13
N GLU A 22 -1.42 5.23 -12.71
CA GLU A 22 -1.03 6.34 -13.56
C GLU A 22 0.50 6.47 -13.51
N LEU A 23 1.15 6.61 -14.66
CA LEU A 23 2.60 6.75 -14.76
C LEU A 23 2.96 8.03 -15.49
N TRP A 24 3.99 8.72 -15.01
CA TRP A 24 4.50 9.95 -15.59
C TRP A 24 6.02 9.85 -15.79
N ASN A 25 6.48 10.19 -16.99
CA ASN A 25 7.89 10.27 -17.33
C ASN A 25 8.13 11.58 -18.07
N VAL A 26 9.08 12.37 -17.59
CA VAL A 26 9.49 13.64 -18.21
C VAL A 26 11.00 13.70 -18.23
N THR A 27 11.56 13.98 -19.41
CA THR A 27 12.99 14.20 -19.57
C THR A 27 13.22 15.53 -20.28
N LEU A 28 14.09 16.36 -19.71
CA LEU A 28 14.57 17.59 -20.33
C LEU A 28 16.04 17.41 -20.66
N GLU A 29 16.39 17.65 -21.92
CA GLU A 29 17.76 17.59 -22.39
C GLU A 29 18.15 18.93 -22.99
N HIS A 30 19.35 19.39 -22.67
CA HIS A 30 19.87 20.64 -23.21
C HIS A 30 21.39 20.59 -23.40
N GLN A 31 21.83 21.09 -24.55
CA GLN A 31 23.24 21.29 -24.86
C GLN A 31 23.65 22.71 -24.45
N LEU A 32 24.55 22.83 -23.47
CA LEU A 32 25.01 24.11 -22.92
C LEU A 32 26.24 24.68 -23.64
N GLY A 33 26.78 23.98 -24.64
CA GLY A 33 27.92 24.38 -25.45
C GLY A 33 28.40 23.26 -26.37
N GLN A 34 29.53 23.44 -27.05
CA GLN A 34 30.04 22.45 -28.02
C GLN A 34 30.38 21.09 -27.40
N ASN A 35 30.58 21.03 -26.07
CA ASN A 35 31.14 19.86 -25.39
C ASN A 35 30.43 19.51 -24.07
N LEU A 36 29.29 20.15 -23.76
CA LEU A 36 28.58 19.94 -22.50
C LEU A 36 27.09 19.78 -22.74
N ASN A 37 26.55 18.68 -22.21
CA ASN A 37 25.13 18.38 -22.21
C ASN A 37 24.65 18.21 -20.77
N PHE A 38 23.41 18.62 -20.53
CA PHE A 38 22.70 18.42 -19.29
C PHE A 38 21.39 17.67 -19.58
N SER A 39 21.04 16.75 -18.69
CA SER A 39 19.77 16.04 -18.71
C SER A 39 19.17 16.01 -17.31
N LEU A 40 17.87 16.22 -17.22
CA LEU A 40 17.08 16.08 -16.01
C LEU A 40 15.88 15.17 -16.31
N SER A 41 15.75 14.10 -15.54
CA SER A 41 14.68 13.12 -15.70
C SER A 41 13.85 13.03 -14.43
N TYR A 42 12.54 12.92 -14.60
CA TYR A 42 11.57 12.68 -13.54
C TYR A 42 10.67 11.51 -13.92
N VAL A 43 10.52 10.57 -12.99
CA VAL A 43 9.62 9.42 -13.10
C VAL A 43 8.74 9.38 -11.85
N GLY A 44 7.43 9.27 -12.05
CA GLY A 44 6.47 9.14 -10.98
C GLY A 44 5.37 8.14 -11.32
N ASN A 45 4.70 7.62 -10.30
CA ASN A 45 3.51 6.81 -10.46
C ASN A 45 2.51 7.08 -9.34
N GLY A 46 1.23 6.78 -9.59
CA GLY A 46 0.16 6.93 -8.62
C GLY A 46 -0.92 5.87 -8.82
N GLY A 47 -1.14 5.05 -7.80
CA GLY A 47 -2.21 4.04 -7.80
C GLY A 47 -3.56 4.64 -7.43
N ARG A 48 -4.61 4.29 -8.19
CA ARG A 48 -5.99 4.77 -7.99
C ARG A 48 -6.97 3.60 -7.92
N ASN A 49 -8.02 3.78 -7.12
CA ASN A 49 -9.07 2.79 -6.86
C ASN A 49 -8.54 1.44 -6.34
N ILE A 50 -7.35 1.41 -5.73
CA ILE A 50 -6.75 0.18 -5.20
C ILE A 50 -7.73 -0.44 -4.19
N TYR A 51 -8.09 -1.68 -4.47
CA TYR A 51 -8.93 -2.47 -3.61
C TYR A 51 -8.16 -2.84 -2.34
N SER A 52 -8.79 -2.57 -1.21
CA SER A 52 -8.32 -3.05 0.08
C SER A 52 -9.50 -3.68 0.80
N GLN A 53 -9.29 -4.89 1.32
CA GLN A 53 -10.25 -5.54 2.21
C GLN A 53 -9.63 -5.71 3.59
N PRO A 54 -10.37 -5.40 4.66
CA PRO A 54 -9.94 -5.80 5.98
C PRO A 54 -9.87 -7.33 6.06
N ASN A 55 -8.82 -7.83 6.69
CA ASN A 55 -8.70 -9.26 6.96
C ASN A 55 -9.82 -9.67 7.93
N ILE A 56 -10.82 -10.41 7.43
CA ILE A 56 -11.97 -10.87 8.21
C ILE A 56 -11.60 -11.89 9.30
N ASN A 57 -10.44 -12.54 9.16
CA ASN A 57 -9.91 -13.49 10.13
C ASN A 57 -8.96 -12.83 11.13
N ALA A 58 -8.69 -11.52 10.99
CA ALA A 58 -7.85 -10.81 11.96
C ALA A 58 -8.61 -10.65 13.28
N PRO A 59 -7.98 -10.98 14.43
CA PRO A 59 -8.57 -10.72 15.72
C PRO A 59 -8.74 -9.21 15.92
N VAL A 60 -9.87 -8.80 16.51
CA VAL A 60 -10.06 -7.42 16.97
C VAL A 60 -8.95 -7.10 17.96
N PRO A 61 -8.27 -5.94 17.86
CA PRO A 61 -7.31 -5.53 18.87
C PRO A 61 -7.93 -5.62 20.26
N GLY A 62 -7.32 -6.44 21.12
CA GLY A 62 -7.79 -6.60 22.49
C GLY A 62 -7.62 -5.29 23.28
N PRO A 63 -8.40 -5.08 24.35
CA PRO A 63 -8.22 -3.93 25.22
C PRO A 63 -6.81 -3.91 25.82
N GLY A 64 -6.24 -2.70 25.93
CA GLY A 64 -4.88 -2.45 26.40
C GLY A 64 -3.97 -1.87 25.31
N ASP A 65 -2.81 -1.38 25.71
CA ASP A 65 -1.87 -0.76 24.78
C ASP A 65 -1.38 -1.78 23.75
N PHE A 66 -1.43 -1.37 22.47
CA PHE A 66 -0.94 -2.14 21.31
C PHE A 66 0.48 -2.67 21.53
N ASP A 67 1.29 -1.88 22.24
CA ASP A 67 2.71 -2.15 22.52
C ASP A 67 2.97 -3.25 23.55
N SER A 68 2.07 -3.46 24.52
CA SER A 68 2.31 -4.41 25.62
C SER A 68 2.46 -5.86 25.15
N ARG A 69 1.95 -6.19 23.95
CA ARG A 69 2.03 -7.52 23.32
C ARG A 69 3.09 -7.61 22.23
N ARG A 70 3.80 -6.52 21.93
CA ARG A 70 4.88 -6.45 20.93
C ARG A 70 6.13 -5.84 21.57
N PRO A 71 6.80 -6.55 22.49
CA PRO A 71 7.92 -6.01 23.28
C PRO A 71 9.10 -5.49 22.46
N TYR A 72 9.17 -5.82 21.16
CA TYR A 72 10.21 -5.36 20.23
C TYR A 72 9.77 -4.20 19.31
N PHE A 73 8.49 -3.81 19.30
CA PHE A 73 7.98 -2.75 18.42
C PHE A 73 8.59 -1.39 18.75
N LEU A 74 8.62 -1.00 20.04
CA LEU A 74 9.25 0.26 20.46
C LEU A 74 10.73 0.35 20.11
N LYS A 75 11.42 -0.78 19.94
CA LYS A 75 12.87 -0.83 19.67
C LYS A 75 13.21 -0.84 18.18
N PHE A 76 12.36 -1.42 17.34
CA PHE A 76 12.67 -1.66 15.92
C PHE A 76 11.59 -1.17 14.94
N GLY A 77 10.49 -0.62 15.44
CA GLY A 77 9.35 -0.19 14.64
C GLY A 77 8.56 -1.35 14.02
N GLU A 78 7.60 -0.99 13.20
CA GLU A 78 6.72 -1.90 12.45
C GLU A 78 7.48 -2.66 11.33
N ASP A 79 8.63 -2.13 10.89
CA ASP A 79 9.46 -2.63 9.78
C ASP A 79 10.56 -3.61 10.23
N ASN A 80 10.29 -4.45 11.21
CA ASN A 80 11.27 -5.44 11.69
C ASN A 80 11.05 -6.82 11.03
N GLU A 81 12.15 -7.59 10.91
CA GLU A 81 12.21 -8.89 10.21
C GLU A 81 11.10 -9.88 10.65
N PHE A 82 10.66 -9.80 11.91
CA PHE A 82 9.61 -10.65 12.48
C PHE A 82 8.17 -10.22 12.16
N SER A 83 7.94 -8.96 11.76
CA SER A 83 6.60 -8.47 11.41
C SER A 83 6.15 -8.88 10.00
N TYR A 84 7.10 -9.19 9.11
CA TYR A 84 6.81 -9.57 7.72
C TYR A 84 6.16 -10.96 7.55
N LEU A 85 6.07 -11.78 8.61
CA LEU A 85 5.42 -13.10 8.55
C LEU A 85 3.89 -13.05 8.64
N PHE A 86 3.30 -11.90 9.00
CA PHE A 86 1.84 -11.76 9.14
C PHE A 86 1.23 -10.59 8.36
N THR A 87 2.05 -9.76 7.72
CA THR A 87 1.55 -8.64 6.92
C THR A 87 2.46 -8.44 5.72
N SER A 88 1.95 -8.70 4.51
CA SER A 88 2.58 -8.20 3.29
C SER A 88 1.52 -7.97 2.21
N PRO A 89 1.68 -6.99 1.29
CA PRO A 89 2.81 -6.05 1.18
C PRO A 89 2.42 -4.56 1.22
N LYS A 90 3.39 -3.75 1.69
CA LYS A 90 3.54 -2.31 1.43
C LYS A 90 3.51 -2.04 -0.09
N ALA A 91 2.70 -1.06 -0.52
CA ALA A 91 2.91 -0.38 -1.79
C ALA A 91 3.90 0.79 -1.56
N SER A 92 5.00 0.80 -2.31
CA SER A 92 5.99 1.90 -2.32
C SER A 92 5.51 3.08 -3.14
#